data_AF-A0A4V2GAH4-F1
#
_entry.id   AF-A0A4V2GAH4-F1
#
_cell.length_a   1.000
_cell.length_b   1.000
_cell.length_c   1.000
_cell.angle_alpha   90.00
_cell.angle_beta   90.00
_cell.angle_gamma   90.00
#
_symmetry.space_group_name_H-M   'P 1'
#
loop_
_entity.id
_entity.type
_entity.pdbx_description
1 polymer ?
#
loop_
_entity_poly.entity_id
_entity_poly.type
_entity_poly.pdbx_seq_one_letter_code
_entity_poly.pdbx_strand_id
1 'polypeptide(L)'
;MVAVWDDQYMGNRARSAASARPKGAASPGTRAERKPAGPNVGTEVELDVTNVAHGGVFVARSEGRVIFVSDTLPGETVRARITDDGHASFWRAETVEVLSAAPERREHIWAEAALSRDPSERAGGAEFGHITMDKQRDLKRAVLVDSLQRFAKLGSDVTDAITVETIAPASDAPANAAEDGTGWRTRVRLQVDGDGRVGPYASRSHNVVHVDSLPLATSSVAETAPLTQRFPGAAYVDVIAPSADATRIVVVERDAKGRPARSASETVYEVVNERTFGLSAGGFWQVHANAADTLYRAVQASIDEAEFDPRAANLDLYGGVGLLAAAVGDRFGETVRITTVESDAVATDHAAENLAEWVGASAITDRVDRYLARIGRDASATERARLQAATVVLDPPRAGAGRAVIDSLAALRPRQLIYVACDPVALSRDIGLLAGHGYELASLNAYDLFPNTHHVEAVARLVPTR
;
A
#
# COMPACT_ATOMS: atom_id res chain seq x y z
N MET A 1 4.93 -8.12 1.15
CA MET A 1 5.28 -6.69 1.15
C MET A 1 4.17 -5.93 0.44
N VAL A 2 2.97 -6.01 1.02
CA VAL A 2 1.90 -5.04 0.84
C VAL A 2 2.49 -3.68 1.13
N ALA A 3 2.35 -2.82 0.13
CA ALA A 3 2.94 -1.52 0.14
C ALA A 3 1.88 -0.54 0.59
N VAL A 4 1.92 -0.16 1.86
CA VAL A 4 1.49 1.19 2.23
C VAL A 4 2.74 2.02 2.46
N TRP A 5 3.45 2.17 1.35
CA TRP A 5 4.40 3.25 1.16
C TRP A 5 3.55 4.43 0.71
N ASP A 6 3.36 5.42 1.58
CA ASP A 6 2.85 6.73 1.16
C ASP A 6 3.59 7.19 -0.11
N ASP A 7 2.94 7.96 -0.99
CA ASP A 7 3.56 8.49 -2.21
C ASP A 7 4.88 9.23 -1.92
N GLN A 8 5.06 9.68 -0.67
CA GLN A 8 6.26 10.29 -0.14
C GLN A 8 7.48 9.35 -0.01
N TYR A 9 7.29 8.03 0.02
CA TYR A 9 8.39 7.06 0.11
C TYR A 9 8.85 6.53 -1.27
N MET A 10 8.18 6.88 -2.37
CA MET A 10 8.51 6.41 -3.72
C MET A 10 9.69 7.17 -4.35
N GLY A 11 10.90 6.94 -3.81
CA GLY A 11 12.16 7.23 -4.48
C GLY A 11 12.83 5.94 -4.95
N ASN A 12 12.65 5.59 -6.23
CA ASN A 12 13.23 4.42 -6.95
C ASN A 12 12.74 3.01 -6.53
N ARG A 13 11.85 2.42 -7.35
CA ARG A 13 11.81 0.96 -7.54
C ARG A 13 12.28 0.55 -8.93
N ALA A 14 13.25 -0.37 -8.88
CA ALA A 14 13.73 -1.33 -9.87
C ALA A 14 13.16 -1.23 -11.30
N ARG A 15 14.03 -0.82 -12.23
CA ARG A 15 13.86 -1.16 -13.65
C ARG A 15 13.95 -2.69 -13.81
N SER A 16 12.89 -3.26 -14.36
CA SER A 16 12.86 -4.60 -14.97
C SER A 16 14.01 -4.74 -15.97
N ALA A 17 14.98 -5.62 -15.69
CA ALA A 17 16.01 -6.00 -16.64
C ALA A 17 15.56 -7.27 -17.39
N ALA A 18 15.00 -7.08 -18.57
CA ALA A 18 14.81 -8.14 -19.55
C ALA A 18 16.13 -8.43 -20.29
N SER A 19 16.44 -9.72 -20.46
CA SER A 19 17.49 -10.37 -21.25
C SER A 19 18.54 -9.49 -21.95
N ALA A 20 19.80 -9.59 -21.51
CA ALA A 20 20.95 -9.01 -22.20
C ALA A 20 21.33 -9.83 -23.45
N ARG A 21 21.30 -9.18 -24.62
CA ARG A 21 22.19 -9.45 -25.75
C ARG A 21 23.11 -8.24 -25.90
N PRO A 22 24.41 -8.41 -26.23
CA PRO A 22 25.38 -7.32 -26.13
C PRO A 22 25.20 -6.35 -27.29
N LYS A 23 24.94 -5.07 -26.99
CA LYS A 23 25.13 -3.96 -27.93
C LYS A 23 26.20 -3.02 -27.38
N GLY A 24 27.08 -2.61 -28.28
CA GLY A 24 28.34 -1.92 -28.00
C GLY A 24 28.20 -0.58 -27.28
N ALA A 25 29.35 -0.12 -26.78
CA ALA A 25 29.55 1.06 -25.97
C ALA A 25 28.76 2.28 -26.47
N ALA A 26 27.99 2.90 -25.57
CA ALA A 26 27.29 4.16 -25.79
C ALA A 26 27.70 5.18 -24.70
N SER A 27 27.98 6.40 -25.17
CA SER A 27 28.43 7.61 -24.48
C SER A 27 27.52 8.11 -23.35
N PRO A 28 27.98 9.06 -22.50
CA PRO A 28 27.28 9.50 -21.28
C PRO A 28 25.91 10.10 -21.58
N GLY A 29 24.89 9.63 -20.86
CA GLY A 29 23.48 9.92 -21.10
C GLY A 29 23.09 11.38 -20.86
N THR A 30 22.49 11.98 -21.89
CA THR A 30 21.68 13.19 -21.81
C THR A 30 20.45 12.95 -20.93
N ARG A 31 20.20 13.89 -20.00
CA ARG A 31 18.97 14.00 -19.22
C ARG A 31 17.81 14.07 -20.21
N ALA A 32 16.84 13.15 -20.13
CA ALA A 32 15.68 13.16 -21.02
C ALA A 32 14.97 14.52 -20.89
N GLU A 33 14.90 15.26 -21.99
CA GLU A 33 14.20 16.54 -22.06
C GLU A 33 12.73 16.32 -21.67
N ARG A 34 12.24 17.12 -20.71
CA ARG A 34 10.82 17.19 -20.40
C ARG A 34 10.09 17.59 -21.68
N LYS A 35 9.13 16.77 -22.11
CA LYS A 35 8.22 17.11 -23.21
C LYS A 35 7.62 18.50 -22.91
N PRO A 36 7.58 19.44 -23.87
CA PRO A 36 7.02 20.77 -23.61
C PRO A 36 5.59 20.63 -23.09
N ALA A 37 5.23 21.44 -22.10
CA ALA A 37 3.88 21.53 -21.57
C ALA A 37 2.92 21.83 -22.74
N GLY A 38 1.81 21.11 -22.84
CA GLY A 38 0.85 21.39 -23.89
C GLY A 38 0.13 22.71 -23.64
N PRO A 39 -0.58 23.22 -24.66
CA PRO A 39 -1.07 24.59 -24.70
C PRO A 39 -2.09 24.92 -23.59
N ASN A 40 -2.68 23.91 -22.93
CA ASN A 40 -3.70 24.12 -21.91
C ASN A 40 -3.14 24.02 -20.49
N VAL A 41 -1.88 23.60 -20.29
CA VAL A 41 -1.29 23.51 -18.95
C VAL A 41 -1.27 24.90 -18.30
N GLY A 42 -1.76 24.99 -17.06
CA GLY A 42 -1.91 26.23 -16.30
C GLY A 42 -3.23 26.97 -16.54
N THR A 43 -4.02 26.60 -17.54
CA THR A 43 -5.37 27.16 -17.72
C THR A 43 -6.34 26.60 -16.67
N GLU A 44 -7.34 27.41 -16.32
CA GLU A 44 -8.38 27.03 -15.37
C GLU A 44 -9.69 26.74 -16.10
N VAL A 45 -10.35 25.66 -15.71
CA VAL A 45 -11.60 25.19 -16.29
C VAL A 45 -12.61 24.90 -15.18
N GLU A 46 -13.89 25.13 -15.46
CA GLU A 46 -14.98 24.74 -14.57
C GLU A 46 -15.43 23.32 -14.89
N LEU A 47 -15.53 22.47 -13.87
CA LEU A 47 -15.75 21.03 -14.01
C LEU A 47 -16.83 20.54 -13.04
N ASP A 48 -17.79 19.78 -13.57
CA ASP A 48 -18.73 19.01 -12.78
C ASP A 48 -18.15 17.61 -12.51
N VAL A 49 -18.02 17.29 -11.23
CA VAL A 49 -17.35 16.08 -10.75
C VAL A 49 -18.38 15.01 -10.46
N THR A 50 -18.23 13.85 -11.10
CA THR A 50 -19.29 12.83 -11.18
C THR A 50 -18.94 11.51 -10.54
N ASN A 51 -17.65 11.18 -10.44
CA ASN A 51 -17.22 9.88 -9.95
C ASN A 51 -15.82 9.94 -9.32
N VAL A 52 -15.42 8.88 -8.63
CA VAL A 52 -14.06 8.66 -8.14
C VAL A 52 -13.33 7.69 -9.05
N ALA A 53 -12.01 7.83 -9.11
CA ALA A 53 -11.12 6.88 -9.75
C ALA A 53 -10.03 6.45 -8.75
N HIS A 54 -9.42 5.31 -9.03
CA HIS A 54 -8.30 4.82 -8.25
C HIS A 54 -7.14 5.84 -8.23
N GLY A 55 -6.48 5.99 -7.07
CA GLY A 55 -5.37 6.93 -6.88
C GLY A 55 -5.76 8.29 -6.29
N GLY A 56 -6.90 8.38 -5.59
CA GLY A 56 -7.32 9.60 -4.88
C GLY A 56 -7.66 10.75 -5.82
N VAL A 57 -8.20 10.43 -6.99
CA VAL A 57 -8.60 11.41 -8.01
C VAL A 57 -10.06 11.19 -8.41
N PHE A 58 -10.66 12.24 -8.93
CA PHE A 58 -12.06 12.27 -9.28
C PHE A 58 -12.24 12.54 -10.77
N VAL A 59 -13.41 12.20 -11.29
CA VAL A 59 -13.67 12.18 -12.72
C VAL A 59 -14.68 13.26 -13.08
N ALA A 60 -14.22 14.18 -13.92
CA ALA A 60 -15.06 15.09 -14.69
C ALA A 60 -14.96 14.78 -16.18
N ARG A 61 -15.91 15.29 -16.97
CA ARG A 61 -15.85 15.22 -18.43
C ARG A 61 -16.05 16.60 -19.03
N SER A 62 -15.17 16.98 -19.95
CA SER A 62 -15.27 18.23 -20.71
C SER A 62 -14.78 18.01 -22.13
N GLU A 63 -15.50 18.56 -23.11
CA GLU A 63 -15.16 18.47 -24.54
C GLU A 63 -14.85 17.04 -25.04
N GLY A 64 -15.61 16.05 -24.55
CA GLY A 64 -15.42 14.64 -24.93
C GLY A 64 -14.20 13.95 -24.30
N ARG A 65 -13.47 14.62 -23.41
CA ARG A 65 -12.30 14.08 -22.69
C ARG A 65 -12.65 13.78 -21.24
N VAL A 66 -11.96 12.80 -20.67
CA VAL A 66 -11.98 12.55 -19.23
C VAL A 66 -10.96 13.48 -18.55
N ILE A 67 -11.32 14.14 -17.47
CA ILE A 67 -10.38 14.95 -16.69
C ILE A 67 -10.31 14.36 -15.28
N PHE A 68 -9.11 13.92 -14.88
CA PHE A 68 -8.83 13.47 -13.53
C PHE A 68 -8.46 14.66 -12.65
N VAL A 69 -9.24 14.90 -11.60
CA VAL A 69 -9.14 16.10 -10.76
C VAL A 69 -8.84 15.70 -9.31
N SER A 70 -7.86 16.34 -8.66
CA SER A 70 -7.59 16.16 -7.21
C SER A 70 -8.38 17.14 -6.35
N ASP A 71 -8.44 16.88 -5.03
CA ASP A 71 -8.95 17.80 -4.01
C ASP A 71 -10.43 18.21 -4.16
N THR A 72 -11.22 17.35 -4.79
CA THR A 72 -12.67 17.47 -5.01
C THR A 72 -13.40 16.20 -4.55
N LEU A 73 -14.70 16.05 -4.83
CA LEU A 73 -15.48 14.83 -4.65
C LEU A 73 -16.72 14.83 -5.57
N PRO A 74 -17.38 13.68 -5.81
CA PRO A 74 -18.57 13.63 -6.64
C PRO A 74 -19.72 14.49 -6.11
N GLY A 75 -20.41 15.17 -7.01
CA GLY A 75 -21.49 16.11 -6.67
C GLY A 75 -21.03 17.57 -6.59
N GLU A 76 -19.73 17.84 -6.79
CA GLU A 76 -19.19 19.20 -6.79
C GLU A 76 -19.08 19.80 -8.19
N THR A 77 -19.16 21.14 -8.22
CA THR A 77 -18.66 21.94 -9.33
C THR A 77 -17.42 22.69 -8.85
N VAL A 78 -16.30 22.55 -9.56
CA VAL A 78 -15.00 23.12 -9.17
C VAL A 78 -14.37 23.92 -10.29
N ARG A 79 -13.59 24.94 -9.93
CA ARG A 79 -12.57 25.50 -10.82
C ARG A 79 -11.28 24.71 -10.60
N ALA A 80 -10.74 24.15 -11.68
CA ALA A 80 -9.55 23.32 -11.63
C ALA A 80 -8.50 23.79 -12.65
N ARG A 81 -7.22 23.75 -12.26
CA ARG A 81 -6.09 24.10 -13.10
C ARG A 81 -5.56 22.86 -13.81
N ILE A 82 -5.47 22.89 -15.14
CA ILE A 82 -4.91 21.79 -15.92
C ILE A 82 -3.41 21.65 -15.65
N THR A 83 -2.99 20.44 -15.27
CA THR A 83 -1.58 20.11 -14.96
C THR A 83 -0.93 19.22 -16.01
N ASP A 84 -1.72 18.46 -16.77
CA ASP A 84 -1.25 17.59 -17.85
C ASP A 84 -2.33 17.44 -18.92
N ASP A 85 -2.04 17.93 -20.12
CA ASP A 85 -2.86 17.79 -21.33
C ASP A 85 -2.18 16.94 -22.42
N GLY A 86 -1.12 16.20 -22.05
CA GLY A 86 -0.28 15.45 -22.98
C GLY A 86 -0.95 14.22 -23.61
N HIS A 87 -2.15 13.85 -23.15
CA HIS A 87 -2.92 12.70 -23.60
C HIS A 87 -4.19 13.13 -24.34
N ALA A 88 -4.47 12.49 -25.48
CA ALA A 88 -5.59 12.86 -26.34
C ALA A 88 -6.97 12.56 -25.72
N SER A 89 -7.08 11.49 -24.92
CA SER A 89 -8.35 11.01 -24.37
C SER A 89 -8.60 11.41 -22.92
N PHE A 90 -7.58 11.88 -22.20
CA PHE A 90 -7.74 12.32 -20.83
C PHE A 90 -6.73 13.38 -20.44
N TRP A 91 -7.09 14.27 -19.52
CA TRP A 91 -6.21 15.27 -18.90
C TRP A 91 -6.16 15.10 -17.38
N ARG A 92 -5.22 15.79 -16.73
CA ARG A 92 -5.17 15.94 -15.28
C ARG A 92 -5.32 17.39 -14.88
N ALA A 93 -5.97 17.61 -13.75
CA ALA A 93 -6.17 18.92 -13.18
C ALA A 93 -6.13 18.87 -11.64
N GLU A 94 -5.92 20.02 -11.02
CA GLU A 94 -5.92 20.18 -9.56
C GLU A 94 -6.96 21.25 -9.19
N THR A 95 -7.81 20.97 -8.21
CA THR A 95 -8.84 21.93 -7.78
C THR A 95 -8.20 23.16 -7.16
N VAL A 96 -8.58 24.35 -7.64
CA VAL A 96 -8.16 25.64 -7.07
C VAL A 96 -9.27 26.29 -6.26
N GLU A 97 -10.53 26.06 -6.63
CA GLU A 97 -11.70 26.61 -5.94
C GLU A 97 -12.88 25.65 -6.08
N VAL A 98 -13.66 25.49 -5.01
CA VAL A 98 -14.93 24.76 -5.02
C VAL A 98 -16.05 25.77 -5.20
N LEU A 99 -16.71 25.74 -6.36
CA LEU A 99 -17.78 26.67 -6.72
C LEU A 99 -19.13 26.24 -6.15
N SER A 100 -19.36 24.92 -6.10
CA SER A 100 -20.51 24.31 -5.43
C SER A 100 -20.02 23.06 -4.69
N ALA A 101 -20.13 23.09 -3.35
CA ALA A 101 -19.65 22.02 -2.49
C ALA A 101 -20.72 20.94 -2.30
N ALA A 102 -20.28 19.68 -2.27
CA ALA A 102 -21.13 18.56 -1.86
C ALA A 102 -21.35 18.59 -0.33
N PRO A 103 -22.49 18.08 0.19
CA PRO A 103 -22.77 18.05 1.63
C PRO A 103 -21.72 17.31 2.46
N GLU A 104 -21.01 16.37 1.85
CA GLU A 104 -19.97 15.55 2.48
C GLU A 104 -18.59 16.22 2.47
N ARG A 105 -18.46 17.44 1.93
CA ARG A 105 -17.25 18.24 2.09
C ARG A 105 -17.16 18.77 3.52
N ARG A 106 -15.95 18.72 4.06
CA ARG A 106 -15.56 19.38 5.31
C ARG A 106 -14.33 20.25 5.12
N GLU A 107 -13.97 21.03 6.14
CA GLU A 107 -12.64 21.62 6.22
C GLU A 107 -11.57 20.52 6.23
N HIS A 108 -10.44 20.79 5.57
CA HIS A 108 -9.37 19.80 5.49
C HIS A 108 -8.74 19.59 6.88
N ILE A 109 -8.57 18.33 7.31
CA ILE A 109 -7.95 17.97 8.60
C ILE A 109 -6.48 18.40 8.77
N TRP A 110 -5.88 18.86 7.68
CA TRP A 110 -4.51 19.33 7.62
C TRP A 110 -4.48 20.68 6.89
N ALA A 111 -4.26 21.78 7.61
CA ALA A 111 -4.31 23.13 7.04
C ALA A 111 -3.30 23.30 5.89
N GLU A 112 -2.19 22.57 5.95
CA GLU A 112 -1.12 22.55 4.97
C GLU A 112 -1.47 21.81 3.68
N ALA A 113 -2.55 21.05 3.66
CA ALA A 113 -3.09 20.40 2.47
C ALA A 113 -4.40 21.07 1.98
N ALA A 114 -4.86 22.12 2.67
CA ALA A 114 -6.12 22.78 2.34
C ALA A 114 -6.07 23.53 0.98
N LEU A 115 -7.25 23.69 0.37
CA LEU A 115 -7.43 24.41 -0.90
C LEU A 115 -7.01 25.89 -0.84
N SER A 116 -6.88 26.47 0.36
CA SER A 116 -6.39 27.85 0.55
C SER A 116 -4.93 28.04 0.13
N ARG A 117 -4.18 26.95 -0.09
CA ARG A 117 -2.81 26.95 -0.61
C ARG A 117 -2.78 26.59 -2.09
N ASP A 118 -1.77 27.10 -2.80
CA ASP A 118 -1.52 26.66 -4.18
C ASP A 118 -1.26 25.14 -4.20
N PRO A 119 -1.77 24.40 -5.20
CA PRO A 119 -1.58 22.95 -5.28
C PRO A 119 -0.14 22.47 -5.11
N SER A 120 0.83 23.25 -5.61
CA SER A 120 2.25 22.91 -5.51
C SER A 120 2.83 23.00 -4.09
N GLU A 121 2.10 23.64 -3.17
CA GLU A 121 2.45 23.86 -1.76
C GLU A 121 1.53 23.09 -0.79
N ARG A 122 0.69 22.18 -1.31
CA ARG A 122 -0.19 21.33 -0.47
C ARG A 122 0.53 20.08 -0.03
N ALA A 123 0.53 19.81 1.29
CA ALA A 123 1.09 18.59 1.85
C ALA A 123 0.36 17.35 1.28
N GLY A 124 1.11 16.37 0.76
CA GLY A 124 0.56 15.10 0.27
C GLY A 124 0.31 14.08 1.38
N GLY A 125 -0.39 12.98 1.07
CA GLY A 125 -0.60 11.85 1.98
C GLY A 125 -1.92 11.90 2.77
N ALA A 126 -2.78 12.87 2.50
CA ALA A 126 -4.11 13.02 3.10
C ALA A 126 -5.16 13.45 2.07
N GLU A 127 -5.15 12.86 0.86
CA GLU A 127 -5.94 13.34 -0.29
C GLU A 127 -7.46 13.35 -0.06
N PHE A 128 -7.98 12.65 0.95
CA PHE A 128 -9.40 12.64 1.31
C PHE A 128 -9.69 13.44 2.58
N GLY A 129 -8.72 14.19 3.12
CA GLY A 129 -8.83 14.94 4.37
C GLY A 129 -9.95 16.00 4.38
N HIS A 130 -10.46 16.42 3.22
CA HIS A 130 -11.61 17.32 3.05
C HIS A 130 -12.97 16.61 2.90
N ILE A 131 -13.03 15.29 3.11
CA ILE A 131 -14.22 14.47 2.90
C ILE A 131 -14.63 13.85 4.24
N THR A 132 -15.93 13.82 4.55
CA THR A 132 -16.44 13.13 5.76
C THR A 132 -16.12 11.63 5.73
N MET A 133 -15.89 11.04 6.90
CA MET A 133 -15.39 9.66 7.01
C MET A 133 -16.31 8.61 6.37
N ASP A 134 -17.63 8.74 6.52
CA ASP A 134 -18.59 7.83 5.87
C ASP A 134 -18.44 7.88 4.34
N LYS A 135 -18.34 9.09 3.79
CA LYS A 135 -18.17 9.27 2.35
C LYS A 135 -16.84 8.73 1.86
N GLN A 136 -15.76 8.84 2.64
CA GLN A 136 -14.47 8.23 2.27
C GLN A 136 -14.60 6.72 2.08
N ARG A 137 -15.28 6.01 3.00
CA ARG A 137 -15.52 4.57 2.90
C ARG A 137 -16.39 4.22 1.68
N ASP A 138 -17.42 5.00 1.42
CA ASP A 138 -18.25 4.83 0.22
C ASP A 138 -17.42 4.96 -1.08
N LEU A 139 -16.52 5.95 -1.14
CA LEU A 139 -15.65 6.16 -2.29
C LEU A 139 -14.64 5.01 -2.44
N LYS A 140 -14.03 4.55 -1.35
CA LYS A 140 -13.13 3.38 -1.34
C LYS A 140 -13.85 2.12 -1.82
N ARG A 141 -15.05 1.88 -1.31
CA ARG A 141 -15.94 0.79 -1.72
C ARG A 141 -16.26 0.90 -3.21
N ALA A 142 -16.63 2.09 -3.70
CA ALA A 142 -16.96 2.30 -5.10
C ALA A 142 -15.78 1.95 -6.03
N VAL A 143 -14.56 2.35 -5.69
CA VAL A 143 -13.34 2.00 -6.46
C VAL A 143 -13.09 0.48 -6.44
N LEU A 144 -13.25 -0.18 -5.29
CA LEU A 144 -13.08 -1.62 -5.16
C LEU A 144 -14.12 -2.40 -5.98
N VAL A 145 -15.40 -2.06 -5.84
CA VAL A 145 -16.52 -2.68 -6.57
C VAL A 145 -16.36 -2.49 -8.08
N ASP A 146 -16.09 -1.27 -8.54
CA ASP A 146 -15.88 -0.98 -9.96
C ASP A 146 -14.70 -1.78 -10.53
N SER A 147 -13.61 -1.91 -9.77
CA SER A 147 -12.44 -2.70 -10.17
C SER A 147 -12.77 -4.19 -10.27
N LEU A 148 -13.49 -4.75 -9.29
CA LEU A 148 -13.89 -6.16 -9.28
C LEU A 148 -14.82 -6.49 -10.44
N GLN A 149 -15.83 -5.65 -10.69
CA GLN A 149 -16.74 -5.85 -11.82
C GLN A 149 -16.00 -5.75 -13.16
N ARG A 150 -15.07 -4.79 -13.32
CA ARG A 150 -14.36 -4.57 -14.57
C ARG A 150 -13.30 -5.63 -14.86
N PHE A 151 -12.48 -5.99 -13.86
CA PHE A 151 -11.29 -6.81 -14.07
C PHE A 151 -11.47 -8.25 -13.61
N ALA A 152 -12.19 -8.49 -12.51
CA ALA A 152 -12.52 -9.85 -12.04
C ALA A 152 -13.81 -10.40 -12.66
N LYS A 153 -14.62 -9.55 -13.33
CA LYS A 153 -15.90 -9.92 -13.95
C LYS A 153 -16.92 -10.50 -12.97
N LEU A 154 -16.84 -10.08 -11.70
CA LEU A 154 -17.81 -10.46 -10.68
C LEU A 154 -19.13 -9.73 -10.90
N GLY A 155 -20.24 -10.45 -10.66
CA GLY A 155 -21.60 -9.89 -10.73
C GLY A 155 -21.91 -8.98 -9.55
N SER A 156 -22.95 -8.17 -9.71
CA SER A 156 -23.44 -7.25 -8.67
C SER A 156 -23.93 -7.99 -7.43
N ASP A 157 -24.44 -9.20 -7.58
CA ASP A 157 -24.84 -10.10 -6.49
C ASP A 157 -23.72 -10.37 -5.49
N VAL A 158 -22.47 -10.46 -5.96
CA VAL A 158 -21.29 -10.62 -5.09
C VAL A 158 -20.78 -9.26 -4.62
N THR A 159 -20.65 -8.29 -5.52
CA THR A 159 -19.97 -7.03 -5.20
C THR A 159 -20.79 -6.07 -4.34
N ASP A 160 -22.13 -6.15 -4.40
CA ASP A 160 -23.00 -5.25 -3.64
C ASP A 160 -22.92 -5.49 -2.13
N ALA A 161 -22.61 -6.73 -1.72
CA ALA A 161 -22.43 -7.13 -0.33
C ALA A 161 -21.09 -6.64 0.28
N ILE A 162 -20.15 -6.14 -0.53
CA ILE A 162 -18.84 -5.69 -0.04
C ILE A 162 -19.02 -4.40 0.77
N THR A 163 -18.49 -4.39 1.98
CA THR A 163 -18.38 -3.21 2.84
C THR A 163 -16.91 -2.89 3.12
N VAL A 164 -16.61 -1.63 3.40
CA VAL A 164 -15.30 -1.21 3.90
C VAL A 164 -15.43 -0.93 5.40
N GLU A 165 -14.85 -1.81 6.20
CA GLU A 165 -14.93 -1.79 7.65
C GLU A 165 -14.02 -0.71 8.23
N THR A 166 -14.52 0.04 9.22
CA THR A 166 -13.68 0.93 10.02
C THR A 166 -12.87 0.11 11.01
N ILE A 167 -11.68 0.59 11.33
CA ILE A 167 -10.86 0.08 12.43
C ILE A 167 -10.90 1.04 13.61
N ALA A 168 -10.62 0.51 14.80
CA ALA A 168 -10.51 1.31 16.01
C ALA A 168 -9.36 2.32 15.88
N PRO A 169 -9.47 3.52 16.50
CA PRO A 169 -8.36 4.44 16.65
C PRO A 169 -7.17 3.80 17.37
N ALA A 170 -5.97 4.34 17.15
CA ALA A 170 -4.82 3.97 17.97
C ALA A 170 -5.08 4.33 19.45
N SER A 171 -4.50 3.55 20.37
CA SER A 171 -4.69 3.76 21.82
C SER A 171 -4.15 5.11 22.30
N ASP A 172 -3.14 5.65 21.62
CA ASP A 172 -2.53 6.96 21.87
C ASP A 172 -2.99 8.04 20.87
N ALA A 173 -4.08 7.80 20.14
CA ALA A 173 -4.63 8.77 19.19
C ALA A 173 -5.26 9.98 19.91
N PRO A 174 -5.30 11.17 19.25
CA PRO A 174 -6.02 12.33 19.76
C PRO A 174 -7.51 12.06 20.03
N ALA A 175 -8.14 12.85 20.90
CA ALA A 175 -9.52 12.61 21.35
C ALA A 175 -10.57 12.59 20.20
N ASN A 176 -10.35 13.37 19.14
CA ASN A 176 -11.19 13.44 17.93
C ASN A 176 -10.79 12.45 16.83
N ALA A 177 -9.83 11.55 17.08
CA ALA A 177 -9.25 10.69 16.05
C ALA A 177 -10.25 9.76 15.36
N ALA A 178 -11.26 9.27 16.08
CA ALA A 178 -12.30 8.42 15.51
C ALA A 178 -13.19 9.18 14.51
N GLU A 179 -13.55 10.42 14.84
CA GLU A 179 -14.40 11.27 14.01
C GLU A 179 -13.64 11.80 12.80
N ASP A 180 -12.38 12.18 13.00
CA ASP A 180 -11.56 12.82 11.97
C ASP A 180 -10.70 11.86 11.15
N GLY A 181 -10.52 10.61 11.57
CA GLY A 181 -9.62 9.64 10.92
C GLY A 181 -8.13 9.98 11.09
N THR A 182 -7.76 10.58 12.22
CA THR A 182 -6.40 11.07 12.52
C THR A 182 -5.66 10.15 13.50
N GLY A 183 -4.39 10.45 13.79
CA GLY A 183 -3.72 9.83 14.94
C GLY A 183 -3.33 8.36 14.82
N TRP A 184 -3.21 7.81 13.62
CA TRP A 184 -3.03 6.36 13.43
C TRP A 184 -1.62 5.95 12.97
N ARG A 185 -0.86 6.87 12.38
CA ARG A 185 0.41 6.57 11.70
C ARG A 185 1.57 6.54 12.70
N THR A 186 2.16 5.36 12.88
CA THR A 186 3.30 5.11 13.79
C THR A 186 4.67 5.34 13.14
N ARG A 187 4.71 5.52 11.82
CA ARG A 187 5.94 5.76 11.06
C ARG A 187 5.74 6.85 10.02
N VAL A 188 6.55 7.90 10.08
CA VAL A 188 6.51 9.03 9.15
C VAL A 188 7.90 9.27 8.57
N ARG A 189 7.98 9.47 7.25
CA ARG A 189 9.18 9.97 6.58
C ARG A 189 8.98 11.42 6.21
N LEU A 190 9.87 12.26 6.69
CA LEU A 190 9.96 13.66 6.31
C LEU A 190 11.13 13.84 5.35
N GLN A 191 10.84 14.35 4.17
CA GLN A 191 11.82 14.63 3.14
C GLN A 191 12.59 15.90 3.49
N VAL A 192 13.86 15.94 3.10
CA VAL A 192 14.75 17.07 3.40
C VAL A 192 15.05 17.85 2.13
N ASP A 193 14.74 19.14 2.15
CA ASP A 193 15.01 20.06 1.04
C ASP A 193 16.46 20.57 1.01
N GLY A 194 16.76 21.46 0.05
CA GLY A 194 18.10 22.03 -0.12
C GLY A 194 18.58 22.91 1.04
N ASP A 195 17.66 23.47 1.83
CA ASP A 195 17.94 24.29 3.01
C ASP A 195 18.00 23.47 4.32
N GLY A 196 17.84 22.15 4.19
CA GLY A 196 17.81 21.19 5.30
C GLY A 196 16.46 21.15 6.03
N ARG A 197 15.41 21.78 5.53
CA ARG A 197 14.09 21.76 6.18
C ARG A 197 13.34 20.50 5.84
N VAL A 198 12.49 20.07 6.76
CA VAL A 198 11.77 18.80 6.67
C VAL A 198 10.32 19.00 6.30
N GLY A 199 9.76 18.01 5.61
CA GLY A 199 8.33 17.96 5.37
C GLY A 199 7.91 16.83 4.44
N PRO A 200 6.60 16.58 4.31
CA PRO A 200 6.05 15.75 3.26
C PRO A 200 6.38 16.29 1.86
N TYR A 201 6.34 15.44 0.85
CA TYR A 201 6.25 15.96 -0.53
C TYR A 201 4.85 16.50 -0.83
N ALA A 202 4.78 17.52 -1.67
CA ALA A 202 3.53 17.91 -2.31
C ALA A 202 3.03 16.78 -3.21
N SER A 203 1.70 16.69 -3.39
CA SER A 203 1.08 15.63 -4.18
C SER A 203 1.72 15.54 -5.58
N ARG A 204 2.10 14.31 -5.99
CA ARG A 204 2.71 14.01 -7.30
C ARG A 204 3.94 14.86 -7.65
N SER A 205 4.67 15.34 -6.65
CA SER A 205 5.83 16.21 -6.79
C SER A 205 7.02 15.69 -5.96
N HIS A 206 8.18 16.34 -6.12
CA HIS A 206 9.31 16.22 -5.20
C HIS A 206 9.55 17.55 -4.45
N ASN A 207 8.56 18.45 -4.47
CA ASN A 207 8.58 19.67 -3.69
C ASN A 207 8.31 19.34 -2.23
N VAL A 208 9.20 19.72 -1.32
CA VAL A 208 9.02 19.51 0.11
C VAL A 208 8.12 20.61 0.65
N VAL A 209 7.01 20.25 1.28
CA VAL A 209 6.07 21.18 1.90
C VAL A 209 6.38 21.25 3.38
N HIS A 210 6.67 22.44 3.89
CA HIS A 210 6.93 22.63 5.32
C HIS A 210 5.59 22.65 6.06
N VAL A 211 5.53 21.88 7.14
CA VAL A 211 4.31 21.67 7.93
C VAL A 211 4.58 21.92 9.40
N ASP A 212 3.57 22.44 10.09
CA ASP A 212 3.58 22.70 11.53
C ASP A 212 2.98 21.54 12.32
N SER A 213 2.29 20.62 11.63
CA SER A 213 1.63 19.46 12.24
C SER A 213 1.66 18.21 11.36
N LEU A 214 1.45 17.05 11.99
CA LEU A 214 1.30 15.74 11.34
C LEU A 214 -0.01 15.08 11.84
N PRO A 215 -1.19 15.49 11.36
CA PRO A 215 -2.47 15.07 11.94
C PRO A 215 -2.73 13.57 11.83
N LEU A 216 -2.19 12.90 10.81
CA LEU A 216 -2.33 11.44 10.68
C LEU A 216 -1.41 10.66 11.61
N ALA A 217 -0.39 11.27 12.19
CA ALA A 217 0.58 10.62 13.05
C ALA A 217 0.02 10.38 14.45
N THR A 218 0.40 9.27 15.08
CA THR A 218 0.11 9.06 16.51
C THR A 218 0.74 10.17 17.36
N SER A 219 0.23 10.38 18.58
CA SER A 219 0.73 11.46 19.45
C SER A 219 2.24 11.34 19.67
N SER A 220 2.75 10.13 19.88
CA SER A 220 4.19 9.91 20.07
C SER A 220 5.04 10.35 18.87
N VAL A 221 4.58 10.08 17.65
CA VAL A 221 5.27 10.50 16.42
C VAL A 221 5.15 12.01 16.23
N ALA A 222 3.95 12.57 16.42
CA ALA A 222 3.69 13.99 16.22
C ALA A 222 4.52 14.87 17.18
N GLU A 223 4.63 14.48 18.44
CA GLU A 223 5.40 15.19 19.47
C GLU A 223 6.93 15.07 19.26
N THR A 224 7.40 13.95 18.70
CA THR A 224 8.82 13.71 18.46
C THR A 224 9.31 14.29 17.13
N ALA A 225 8.40 14.55 16.19
CA ALA A 225 8.76 14.97 14.84
C ALA A 225 9.56 16.28 14.82
N PRO A 226 10.74 16.33 14.18
CA PRO A 226 11.63 17.48 14.24
C PRO A 226 11.27 18.58 13.23
N LEU A 227 9.99 18.99 13.17
CA LEU A 227 9.43 19.87 12.12
C LEU A 227 10.11 21.25 12.03
N THR A 228 10.67 21.75 13.14
CA THR A 228 11.35 23.06 13.20
C THR A 228 12.87 22.96 13.07
N GLN A 229 13.43 21.74 13.05
CA GLN A 229 14.87 21.52 12.98
C GLN A 229 15.37 21.46 11.54
N ARG A 230 16.67 21.65 11.35
CA ARG A 230 17.34 21.54 10.05
C ARG A 230 18.32 20.38 10.01
N PHE A 231 18.34 19.67 8.89
CA PHE A 231 19.16 18.50 8.62
C PHE A 231 19.96 18.66 7.32
N PRO A 232 20.91 19.61 7.25
CA PRO A 232 21.67 19.85 6.03
C PRO A 232 22.43 18.59 5.58
N GLY A 233 22.29 18.23 4.31
CA GLY A 233 22.92 17.03 3.73
C GLY A 233 22.13 15.73 3.91
N ALA A 234 21.08 15.72 4.72
CA ALA A 234 20.19 14.58 4.83
C ALA A 234 19.35 14.37 3.56
N ALA A 235 18.99 13.12 3.29
CA ALA A 235 18.02 12.75 2.27
C ALA A 235 16.60 12.86 2.81
N TYR A 236 16.38 12.28 3.99
CA TYR A 236 15.12 12.29 4.72
C TYR A 236 15.37 11.95 6.20
N VAL A 237 14.33 12.16 7.01
CA VAL A 237 14.27 11.82 8.42
C VAL A 237 13.07 10.90 8.63
N ASP A 238 13.30 9.69 9.15
CA ASP A 238 12.24 8.79 9.57
C ASP A 238 11.96 8.99 11.07
N VAL A 239 10.69 9.16 11.43
CA VAL A 239 10.21 9.17 12.82
C VAL A 239 9.39 7.92 13.00
N ILE A 240 9.82 7.06 13.92
CA ILE A 240 9.29 5.70 14.10
C ILE A 240 8.92 5.55 15.57
N ALA A 241 7.67 5.20 15.84
CA ALA A 241 7.17 4.82 17.16
C ALA A 241 6.86 3.31 17.16
N PRO A 242 7.84 2.45 17.46
CA PRO A 242 7.59 1.01 17.59
C PRO A 242 6.73 0.75 18.83
N SER A 243 5.88 -0.27 18.81
CA SER A 243 4.95 -0.50 19.92
C SER A 243 5.63 -0.97 21.22
N ALA A 244 6.84 -1.54 21.16
CA ALA A 244 7.58 -2.04 22.33
C ALA A 244 8.79 -1.17 22.72
N ASP A 245 9.05 -0.08 22.00
CA ASP A 245 10.23 0.76 22.19
C ASP A 245 9.87 2.24 22.28
N ALA A 246 10.79 3.06 22.80
CA ALA A 246 10.66 4.52 22.69
C ALA A 246 10.74 4.97 21.22
N THR A 247 10.02 6.03 20.89
CA THR A 247 10.05 6.67 19.56
C THR A 247 11.45 7.12 19.19
N ARG A 248 11.83 6.88 17.93
CA ARG A 248 13.18 7.11 17.41
C ARG A 248 13.15 7.99 16.18
N ILE A 249 14.22 8.76 16.01
CA ILE A 249 14.49 9.55 14.82
C ILE A 249 15.68 8.92 14.10
N VAL A 250 15.47 8.49 12.86
CA VAL A 250 16.52 7.95 11.99
C VAL A 250 16.79 8.96 10.88
N VAL A 251 17.94 9.62 10.95
CA VAL A 251 18.40 10.54 9.92
C VAL A 251 19.16 9.75 8.85
N VAL A 252 18.70 9.82 7.61
CA VAL A 252 19.38 9.15 6.49
C VAL A 252 20.08 10.19 5.63
N GLU A 253 21.40 10.13 5.61
CA GLU A 253 22.24 11.02 4.82
C GLU A 253 22.22 10.69 3.32
N ARG A 254 22.68 11.64 2.49
CA ARG A 254 22.95 11.39 1.08
C ARG A 254 24.35 10.82 0.87
N ASP A 255 24.46 9.78 0.05
CA ASP A 255 25.72 9.23 -0.44
C ASP A 255 26.43 10.21 -1.39
N ALA A 256 27.67 9.90 -1.77
CA ALA A 256 28.45 10.72 -2.71
C ALA A 256 27.79 10.92 -4.10
N LYS A 257 26.73 10.17 -4.41
CA LYS A 257 25.93 10.28 -5.64
C LYS A 257 24.57 10.98 -5.40
N GLY A 258 24.37 11.54 -4.21
CA GLY A 258 23.14 12.25 -3.82
C GLY A 258 21.96 11.35 -3.46
N ARG A 259 22.17 10.03 -3.35
CA ARG A 259 21.12 9.04 -3.05
C ARG A 259 21.09 8.73 -1.56
N PRO A 260 19.96 8.29 -0.98
CA PRO A 260 19.95 7.85 0.42
C PRO A 260 21.04 6.80 0.68
N ALA A 261 21.89 7.07 1.68
CA ALA A 261 22.90 6.14 2.14
C ALA A 261 22.24 4.93 2.80
N ARG A 262 22.92 3.77 2.76
CA ARG A 262 22.46 2.61 3.54
C ARG A 262 22.68 2.92 5.02
N SER A 263 21.60 3.04 5.78
CA SER A 263 21.66 3.14 7.23
C SER A 263 21.97 1.77 7.86
N ALA A 264 22.57 1.78 9.04
CA ALA A 264 22.74 0.58 9.84
C ALA A 264 21.34 0.01 10.20
N SER A 265 21.20 -1.31 10.09
CA SER A 265 19.97 -2.02 10.47
C SER A 265 19.87 -2.14 11.98
N GLU A 266 19.47 -1.06 12.63
CA GLU A 266 18.98 -1.14 14.01
C GLU A 266 17.68 -1.96 14.05
N THR A 267 17.60 -2.91 14.98
CA THR A 267 16.37 -3.68 15.20
C THR A 267 15.45 -2.89 16.14
N VAL A 268 14.17 -2.81 15.75
CA VAL A 268 13.06 -2.34 16.59
C VAL A 268 12.09 -3.49 16.80
N TYR A 269 11.27 -3.39 17.85
CA TYR A 269 10.30 -4.41 18.19
C TYR A 269 8.87 -3.89 18.10
N GLU A 270 8.01 -4.69 17.48
CA GLU A 270 6.58 -4.42 17.35
C GLU A 270 5.79 -5.58 17.95
N VAL A 271 4.63 -5.29 18.51
CA VAL A 271 3.81 -6.23 19.27
C VAL A 271 2.48 -6.38 18.57
N VAL A 272 2.12 -7.63 18.29
CA VAL A 272 0.82 -7.99 17.72
C VAL A 272 0.25 -9.11 18.57
N ASN A 273 -0.89 -8.84 19.21
CA ASN A 273 -1.43 -9.69 20.27
C ASN A 273 -0.38 -9.92 21.37
N GLU A 274 0.00 -11.18 21.62
CA GLU A 274 0.99 -11.56 22.64
C GLU A 274 2.40 -11.74 22.05
N ARG A 275 2.58 -11.47 20.75
CA ARG A 275 3.84 -11.71 20.03
C ARG A 275 4.66 -10.46 19.85
N THR A 276 5.97 -10.63 19.96
CA THR A 276 6.96 -9.61 19.61
C THR A 276 7.63 -9.98 18.28
N PHE A 277 7.63 -9.03 17.35
CA PHE A 277 8.30 -9.14 16.05
C PHE A 277 9.52 -8.23 16.04
N GLY A 278 10.71 -8.81 15.84
CA GLY A 278 11.92 -8.08 15.47
C GLY A 278 11.88 -7.69 14.01
N LEU A 279 12.33 -6.48 13.70
CA LEU A 279 12.50 -5.98 12.34
C LEU A 279 13.48 -4.82 12.30
N SER A 280 14.05 -4.54 11.13
CA SER A 280 14.85 -3.33 10.94
C SER A 280 14.00 -2.06 11.08
N ALA A 281 14.55 -1.03 11.71
CA ALA A 281 13.91 0.29 11.83
C ALA A 281 13.53 0.86 10.45
N GLY A 282 14.45 0.80 9.48
CA GLY A 282 14.18 1.18 8.09
C GLY A 282 13.46 0.12 7.24
N GLY A 283 13.12 -1.02 7.85
CA GLY A 283 12.39 -2.11 7.22
C GLY A 283 10.88 -1.83 7.14
N PHE A 284 10.18 -2.61 6.32
CA PHE A 284 8.73 -2.47 6.19
C PHE A 284 8.01 -2.98 7.45
N TRP A 285 7.01 -2.22 7.87
CA TRP A 285 6.01 -2.60 8.87
C TRP A 285 4.69 -1.91 8.54
N GLN A 286 3.60 -2.41 9.09
CA GLN A 286 2.29 -1.77 8.96
C GLN A 286 2.33 -0.40 9.66
N VAL A 287 2.07 0.67 8.91
CA VAL A 287 2.24 2.04 9.41
C VAL A 287 1.09 2.51 10.30
N HIS A 288 -0.07 1.85 10.26
CA HIS A 288 -1.17 2.12 11.16
C HIS A 288 -1.02 1.26 12.41
N ALA A 289 -1.17 1.86 13.61
CA ALA A 289 -0.96 1.18 14.90
C ALA A 289 -1.72 -0.18 15.01
N ASN A 290 -2.98 -0.20 14.58
CA ASN A 290 -3.82 -1.40 14.60
C ASN A 290 -3.80 -2.24 13.30
N ALA A 291 -3.06 -1.86 12.25
CA ALA A 291 -3.14 -2.57 10.97
C ALA A 291 -2.54 -3.98 11.03
N ALA A 292 -1.42 -4.16 11.75
CA ALA A 292 -0.81 -5.47 11.90
C ALA A 292 -1.78 -6.46 12.58
N ASP A 293 -2.40 -6.07 13.70
CA ASP A 293 -3.40 -6.89 14.39
C ASP A 293 -4.65 -7.15 13.54
N THR A 294 -5.15 -6.12 12.84
CA THR A 294 -6.32 -6.26 11.96
C THR A 294 -6.06 -7.28 10.86
N LEU A 295 -4.92 -7.17 10.17
CA LEU A 295 -4.55 -8.12 9.10
C LEU A 295 -4.25 -9.51 9.64
N TYR A 296 -3.62 -9.61 10.81
CA TYR A 296 -3.39 -10.88 11.51
C TYR A 296 -4.69 -11.65 11.71
N ARG A 297 -5.69 -10.98 12.30
CA ARG A 297 -7.01 -11.56 12.58
C ARG A 297 -7.82 -11.79 11.31
N ALA A 298 -7.73 -10.90 10.33
CA ALA A 298 -8.43 -11.04 9.06
C ALA A 298 -7.92 -12.25 8.25
N VAL A 299 -6.60 -12.46 8.20
CA VAL A 299 -6.01 -13.66 7.56
C VAL A 299 -6.42 -14.91 8.31
N GLN A 300 -6.34 -14.91 9.64
CA GLN A 300 -6.85 -16.02 10.44
C GLN A 300 -8.30 -16.32 10.07
N ALA A 301 -9.21 -15.36 10.21
CA ALA A 301 -10.65 -15.49 9.96
C ALA A 301 -10.97 -15.97 8.54
N SER A 302 -10.16 -15.58 7.55
CA SER A 302 -10.34 -15.95 6.15
C SER A 302 -9.93 -17.38 5.83
N ILE A 303 -9.15 -18.06 6.68
CA ILE A 303 -8.79 -19.45 6.46
C ILE A 303 -9.93 -20.36 6.91
N ASP A 304 -10.42 -21.16 5.98
CA ASP A 304 -11.37 -22.23 6.27
C ASP A 304 -10.63 -23.40 6.92
N GLU A 305 -10.97 -23.67 8.16
CA GLU A 305 -10.35 -24.71 8.98
C GLU A 305 -10.61 -26.12 8.43
N ALA A 306 -11.76 -26.36 7.81
CA ALA A 306 -12.07 -27.66 7.21
C ALA A 306 -11.15 -27.97 6.01
N GLU A 307 -10.56 -26.94 5.42
CA GLU A 307 -9.71 -27.01 4.25
C GLU A 307 -8.22 -26.78 4.57
N PHE A 308 -7.88 -26.59 5.84
CA PHE A 308 -6.52 -26.35 6.29
C PHE A 308 -5.85 -27.67 6.73
N ASP A 309 -4.67 -27.97 6.16
CA ASP A 309 -3.82 -29.06 6.63
C ASP A 309 -2.52 -28.50 7.24
N PRO A 310 -2.31 -28.62 8.58
CA PRO A 310 -1.10 -28.13 9.23
C PRO A 310 0.18 -28.83 8.74
N ARG A 311 0.07 -30.02 8.12
CA ARG A 311 1.21 -30.78 7.59
C ARG A 311 1.46 -30.56 6.10
N ALA A 312 0.57 -29.86 5.41
CA ALA A 312 0.76 -29.47 4.02
C ALA A 312 1.97 -28.53 3.87
N ALA A 313 2.37 -28.29 2.62
CA ALA A 313 3.43 -27.33 2.31
C ALA A 313 2.84 -25.91 2.26
N ASN A 314 2.33 -25.41 3.40
CA ASN A 314 1.74 -24.07 3.46
C ASN A 314 2.79 -22.99 3.16
N LEU A 315 2.35 -21.92 2.51
CA LEU A 315 3.25 -20.85 2.05
C LEU A 315 2.74 -19.49 2.52
N ASP A 316 3.68 -18.63 2.90
CA ASP A 316 3.48 -17.19 3.11
C ASP A 316 4.34 -16.45 2.08
N LEU A 317 3.71 -15.97 1.01
CA LEU A 317 4.39 -15.35 -0.11
C LEU A 317 4.46 -13.84 0.08
N TYR A 318 5.66 -13.29 -0.15
CA TYR A 318 5.99 -11.90 0.18
C TYR A 318 5.92 -11.64 1.69
N GLY A 319 6.31 -12.61 2.50
CA GLY A 319 5.98 -12.63 3.92
C GLY A 319 6.69 -11.61 4.81
N GLY A 320 7.61 -10.80 4.27
CA GLY A 320 8.31 -9.79 5.04
C GLY A 320 9.02 -10.39 6.24
N VAL A 321 8.68 -9.94 7.44
CA VAL A 321 9.23 -10.44 8.72
C VAL A 321 8.43 -11.59 9.34
N GLY A 322 7.54 -12.22 8.57
CA GLY A 322 6.78 -13.41 8.99
C GLY A 322 5.46 -13.14 9.72
N LEU A 323 4.91 -11.92 9.64
CA LEU A 323 3.68 -11.52 10.35
C LEU A 323 2.50 -12.46 10.05
N LEU A 324 2.23 -12.72 8.77
CA LEU A 324 1.07 -13.53 8.36
C LEU A 324 1.33 -15.03 8.50
N ALA A 325 2.58 -15.48 8.36
CA ALA A 325 2.96 -16.84 8.70
C ALA A 325 2.70 -17.15 10.19
N ALA A 326 3.06 -16.22 11.08
CA ALA A 326 2.76 -16.32 12.51
C ALA A 326 1.25 -16.37 12.76
N ALA A 327 0.46 -15.57 12.02
CA ALA A 327 -1.01 -15.60 12.10
C ALA A 327 -1.59 -16.99 11.84
N VAL A 328 -1.07 -17.69 10.83
CA VAL A 328 -1.44 -19.08 10.55
C VAL A 328 -0.97 -20.01 11.68
N GLY A 329 0.28 -19.85 12.11
CA GLY A 329 0.88 -20.66 13.16
C GLY A 329 0.12 -20.60 14.49
N ASP A 330 -0.28 -19.41 14.94
CA ASP A 330 -1.01 -19.21 16.20
C ASP A 330 -2.41 -19.81 16.15
N ARG A 331 -3.07 -19.73 15.00
CA ARG A 331 -4.43 -20.25 14.85
C ARG A 331 -4.46 -21.78 14.81
N PHE A 332 -3.50 -22.41 14.13
CA PHE A 332 -3.53 -23.85 13.84
C PHE A 332 -2.47 -24.66 14.61
N GLY A 333 -1.71 -24.01 15.48
CA GLY A 333 -0.83 -24.63 16.48
C GLY A 333 0.60 -24.91 16.01
N GLU A 334 1.43 -25.37 16.95
CA GLU A 334 2.89 -25.53 16.80
C GLU A 334 3.32 -26.52 15.69
N THR A 335 2.41 -27.40 15.26
CA THR A 335 2.72 -28.40 14.22
C THR A 335 2.63 -27.88 12.79
N VAL A 336 2.20 -26.63 12.61
CA VAL A 336 2.08 -25.98 11.30
C VAL A 336 3.43 -25.99 10.58
N ARG A 337 3.42 -26.53 9.36
CA ARG A 337 4.50 -26.39 8.39
C ARG A 337 4.18 -25.23 7.49
N ILE A 338 5.02 -24.19 7.52
CA ILE A 338 4.85 -23.00 6.68
C ILE A 338 6.20 -22.47 6.19
N THR A 339 6.27 -22.13 4.92
CA THR A 339 7.47 -21.50 4.34
C THR A 339 7.14 -20.06 3.97
N THR A 340 7.79 -19.11 4.63
CA THR A 340 7.73 -17.70 4.24
C THR A 340 8.79 -17.37 3.21
N VAL A 341 8.40 -16.67 2.13
CA VAL A 341 9.28 -16.32 1.00
C VAL A 341 9.31 -14.81 0.84
N GLU A 342 10.49 -14.22 1.02
CA GLU A 342 10.72 -12.78 0.91
C GLU A 342 11.97 -12.50 0.07
N SER A 343 11.96 -11.41 -0.69
CA SER A 343 13.10 -11.00 -1.52
C SER A 343 14.18 -10.23 -0.77
N ASP A 344 13.82 -9.61 0.36
CA ASP A 344 14.73 -8.89 1.25
C ASP A 344 15.37 -9.85 2.27
N ALA A 345 16.69 -9.98 2.22
CA ALA A 345 17.44 -10.89 3.09
C ALA A 345 17.33 -10.50 4.57
N VAL A 346 17.34 -9.20 4.89
CA VAL A 346 17.27 -8.73 6.28
C VAL A 346 15.89 -9.00 6.85
N ALA A 347 14.82 -8.79 6.07
CA ALA A 347 13.48 -9.18 6.48
C ALA A 347 13.34 -10.70 6.66
N THR A 348 14.02 -11.49 5.82
CA THR A 348 14.05 -12.96 5.95
C THR A 348 14.73 -13.42 7.23
N ASP A 349 15.86 -12.79 7.59
CA ASP A 349 16.58 -13.10 8.83
C ASP A 349 15.68 -12.85 10.06
N HIS A 350 15.01 -11.70 10.09
CA HIS A 350 13.99 -11.40 11.10
C HIS A 350 12.82 -12.39 11.09
N ALA A 351 12.35 -12.80 9.90
CA ALA A 351 11.29 -13.81 9.80
C ALA A 351 11.73 -15.17 10.37
N ALA A 352 12.99 -15.57 10.17
CA ALA A 352 13.52 -16.80 10.75
C ALA A 352 13.54 -16.75 12.28
N GLU A 353 13.89 -15.61 12.87
CA GLU A 353 13.87 -15.40 14.32
C GLU A 353 12.44 -15.34 14.87
N ASN A 354 11.56 -14.56 14.23
CA ASN A 354 10.16 -14.38 14.65
C ASN A 354 9.33 -15.67 14.56
N LEU A 355 9.72 -16.62 13.71
CA LEU A 355 9.02 -17.89 13.50
C LEU A 355 9.72 -19.09 14.17
N ALA A 356 10.77 -18.85 14.97
CA ALA A 356 11.64 -19.90 15.49
C ALA A 356 10.96 -20.95 16.39
N GLU A 357 9.80 -20.63 16.99
CA GLU A 357 9.05 -21.57 17.82
C GLU A 357 8.35 -22.67 17.01
N TRP A 358 8.02 -22.41 15.74
CA TRP A 358 7.44 -23.43 14.86
C TRP A 358 8.57 -24.22 14.21
N VAL A 359 8.81 -25.43 14.72
CA VAL A 359 9.80 -26.37 14.14
C VAL A 359 9.55 -26.63 12.65
N GLY A 360 8.29 -26.52 12.20
CA GLY A 360 7.87 -26.66 10.81
C GLY A 360 7.98 -25.39 9.97
N ALA A 361 8.35 -24.24 10.55
CA ALA A 361 8.50 -22.99 9.84
C ALA A 361 9.88 -22.84 9.20
N SER A 362 9.94 -22.16 8.06
CA SER A 362 11.19 -21.76 7.42
C SER A 362 11.03 -20.43 6.70
N ALA A 363 12.13 -19.66 6.64
CA ALA A 363 12.20 -18.41 5.90
C ALA A 363 13.19 -18.54 4.74
N ILE A 364 12.79 -18.10 3.54
CA ILE A 364 13.58 -18.21 2.32
C ILE A 364 13.73 -16.84 1.67
N THR A 365 14.98 -16.43 1.45
CA THR A 365 15.28 -15.25 0.64
C THR A 365 15.23 -15.58 -0.85
N ASP A 366 14.13 -15.29 -1.52
CA ASP A 366 13.99 -15.44 -2.97
C ASP A 366 12.89 -14.51 -3.50
N ARG A 367 12.89 -14.25 -4.80
CA ARG A 367 11.69 -13.66 -5.41
C ARG A 367 10.61 -14.72 -5.53
N VAL A 368 9.39 -14.38 -5.13
CA VAL A 368 8.23 -15.29 -5.18
C VAL A 368 8.04 -15.93 -6.56
N ASP A 369 8.17 -15.16 -7.65
CA ASP A 369 8.03 -15.69 -9.01
C ASP A 369 9.09 -16.75 -9.35
N ARG A 370 10.33 -16.56 -8.91
CA ARG A 370 11.42 -17.53 -9.10
C ARG A 370 11.25 -18.75 -8.21
N TYR A 371 10.89 -18.53 -6.95
CA TYR A 371 10.64 -19.60 -5.98
C TYR A 371 9.55 -20.55 -6.49
N LEU A 372 8.38 -20.00 -6.88
CA LEU A 372 7.26 -20.78 -7.39
C LEU A 372 7.61 -21.53 -8.69
N ALA A 373 8.29 -20.87 -9.63
CA ALA A 373 8.73 -21.51 -10.88
C ALA A 373 9.69 -22.67 -10.62
N ARG A 374 10.55 -22.55 -9.60
CA ARG A 374 11.49 -23.61 -9.19
C ARG A 374 10.77 -24.78 -8.55
N ILE A 375 9.93 -24.56 -7.53
CA ILE A 375 9.20 -25.66 -6.88
C ILE A 375 8.21 -26.33 -7.86
N GLY A 376 7.59 -25.56 -8.76
CA GLY A 376 6.70 -26.12 -9.79
C GLY A 376 7.42 -27.05 -10.76
N ARG A 377 8.69 -26.78 -11.05
CA ARG A 377 9.53 -27.64 -11.88
C ARG A 377 10.03 -28.86 -11.13
N ASP A 378 10.60 -28.63 -9.94
CA ASP A 378 11.46 -29.61 -9.27
C ASP A 378 10.71 -30.53 -8.30
N ALA A 379 9.48 -30.19 -7.90
CA ALA A 379 8.72 -30.97 -6.91
C ALA A 379 8.46 -32.42 -7.37
N SER A 380 8.76 -33.37 -6.50
CA SER A 380 8.32 -34.75 -6.60
C SER A 380 6.80 -34.88 -6.52
N ALA A 381 6.25 -36.05 -6.84
CA ALA A 381 4.81 -36.31 -6.73
C ALA A 381 4.28 -36.07 -5.30
N THR A 382 5.05 -36.48 -4.28
CA THR A 382 4.69 -36.27 -2.87
C THR A 382 4.71 -34.79 -2.49
N GLU A 383 5.69 -34.02 -2.95
CA GLU A 383 5.75 -32.57 -2.69
C GLU A 383 4.61 -31.83 -3.40
N ARG A 384 4.27 -32.22 -4.64
CA ARG A 384 3.10 -31.67 -5.35
C ARG A 384 1.81 -31.94 -4.59
N ALA A 385 1.61 -33.15 -4.07
CA ALA A 385 0.42 -33.46 -3.27
C ALA A 385 0.33 -32.58 -2.00
N ARG A 386 1.47 -32.31 -1.33
CA ARG A 386 1.53 -31.40 -0.18
C ARG A 386 1.28 -29.94 -0.56
N LEU A 387 1.72 -29.49 -1.73
CA LEU A 387 1.45 -28.15 -2.24
C LEU A 387 -0.01 -27.98 -2.68
N GLN A 388 -0.63 -29.03 -3.22
CA GLN A 388 -2.06 -29.04 -3.55
C GLN A 388 -2.95 -29.01 -2.31
N ALA A 389 -2.53 -29.64 -1.22
CA ALA A 389 -3.20 -29.57 0.08
C ALA A 389 -2.95 -28.24 0.84
N ALA A 390 -2.06 -27.38 0.33
CA ALA A 390 -1.61 -26.20 1.06
C ALA A 390 -2.65 -25.08 1.07
N THR A 391 -2.62 -24.32 2.16
CA THR A 391 -3.08 -22.93 2.20
C THR A 391 -1.92 -22.02 1.84
N VAL A 392 -2.13 -21.09 0.91
CA VAL A 392 -1.13 -20.09 0.52
C VAL A 392 -1.64 -18.71 0.86
N VAL A 393 -0.94 -18.01 1.75
CA VAL A 393 -1.14 -16.58 2.01
C VAL A 393 -0.25 -15.79 1.07
N LEU A 394 -0.75 -14.71 0.48
CA LEU A 394 0.04 -13.81 -0.35
C LEU A 394 -0.25 -12.35 -0.05
N ASP A 395 0.82 -11.59 0.13
CA ASP A 395 0.83 -10.17 0.50
C ASP A 395 1.66 -9.36 -0.53
N PRO A 396 1.29 -9.36 -1.83
CA PRO A 396 2.12 -8.76 -2.87
C PRO A 396 2.21 -7.23 -2.79
N PRO A 397 3.18 -6.60 -3.48
CA PRO A 397 3.23 -5.14 -3.60
C PRO A 397 2.01 -4.59 -4.37
N ARG A 398 1.82 -3.25 -4.37
CA ARG A 398 0.75 -2.54 -5.11
C ARG A 398 0.57 -2.96 -6.56
N ALA A 399 1.63 -3.42 -7.22
CA ALA A 399 1.54 -3.91 -8.60
C ALA A 399 0.76 -5.24 -8.73
N GLY A 400 0.42 -5.90 -7.63
CA GLY A 400 -0.16 -7.25 -7.56
C GLY A 400 0.90 -8.35 -7.60
N ALA A 401 0.46 -9.59 -7.47
CA ALA A 401 1.28 -10.79 -7.66
C ALA A 401 1.70 -10.93 -9.14
N GLY A 402 0.79 -10.55 -10.04
CA GLY A 402 1.01 -10.55 -11.48
C GLY A 402 0.96 -11.94 -12.12
N ARG A 403 0.85 -11.95 -13.46
CA ARG A 403 0.53 -13.16 -14.24
C ARG A 403 1.44 -14.35 -13.97
N ALA A 404 2.77 -14.17 -13.91
CA ALA A 404 3.70 -15.28 -13.74
C ALA A 404 3.51 -16.02 -12.40
N VAL A 405 3.20 -15.28 -11.33
CA VAL A 405 2.92 -15.84 -10.00
C VAL A 405 1.58 -16.54 -10.01
N ILE A 406 0.55 -15.89 -10.56
CA ILE A 406 -0.80 -16.47 -10.64
C ILE A 406 -0.80 -17.75 -11.47
N ASP A 407 -0.14 -17.78 -12.63
CA ASP A 407 -0.03 -18.98 -13.47
C ASP A 407 0.71 -20.11 -12.74
N SER A 408 1.72 -19.79 -11.92
CA SER A 408 2.45 -20.79 -11.12
C SER A 408 1.60 -21.33 -9.96
N LEU A 409 0.87 -20.47 -9.25
CA LEU A 409 -0.08 -20.90 -8.22
C LEU A 409 -1.19 -21.77 -8.80
N ALA A 410 -1.76 -21.36 -9.93
CA ALA A 410 -2.75 -22.14 -10.67
C ALA A 410 -2.22 -23.52 -11.08
N ALA A 411 -0.96 -23.63 -11.50
CA ALA A 411 -0.36 -24.92 -11.82
C ALA A 411 -0.15 -25.81 -10.58
N LEU A 412 0.17 -25.21 -9.43
CA LEU A 412 0.32 -25.93 -8.16
C LEU A 412 -1.03 -26.34 -7.56
N ARG A 413 -2.10 -25.64 -7.90
CA ARG A 413 -3.48 -25.85 -7.40
C ARG A 413 -3.58 -26.00 -5.87
N PRO A 414 -3.09 -25.04 -5.05
CA PRO A 414 -3.30 -25.08 -3.61
C PRO A 414 -4.80 -25.07 -3.26
N ARG A 415 -5.12 -25.64 -2.10
CA ARG A 415 -6.49 -25.89 -1.63
C ARG A 415 -7.25 -24.59 -1.39
N GLN A 416 -6.56 -23.57 -0.90
CA GLN A 416 -7.09 -22.22 -0.75
C GLN A 416 -5.97 -21.18 -0.82
N LEU A 417 -6.33 -19.99 -1.31
CA LEU A 417 -5.48 -18.81 -1.39
C LEU A 417 -6.06 -17.72 -0.50
N ILE A 418 -5.24 -17.11 0.35
CA ILE A 418 -5.60 -15.92 1.14
C ILE A 418 -4.79 -14.74 0.59
N TYR A 419 -5.45 -13.86 -0.15
CA TYR A 419 -4.83 -12.74 -0.83
C TYR A 419 -5.07 -11.45 -0.04
N VAL A 420 -4.00 -10.85 0.48
CA VAL A 420 -4.01 -9.53 1.13
C VAL A 420 -3.53 -8.47 0.13
N ALA A 421 -4.29 -7.38 -0.02
CA ALA A 421 -3.97 -6.33 -0.99
C ALA A 421 -4.44 -4.94 -0.57
N CYS A 422 -3.56 -3.96 -0.75
CA CYS A 422 -3.84 -2.53 -0.58
C CYS A 422 -4.24 -1.81 -1.89
N ASP A 423 -4.16 -2.50 -3.04
CA ASP A 423 -4.50 -1.95 -4.36
C ASP A 423 -5.70 -2.71 -4.96
N PRO A 424 -6.87 -2.07 -5.07
CA PRO A 424 -8.09 -2.72 -5.54
C PRO A 424 -8.01 -3.13 -7.01
N VAL A 425 -7.27 -2.41 -7.85
CA VAL A 425 -7.17 -2.69 -9.29
C VAL A 425 -6.28 -3.91 -9.52
N ALA A 426 -5.13 -3.96 -8.85
CA ALA A 426 -4.21 -5.09 -8.93
C ALA A 426 -4.85 -6.36 -8.36
N LEU A 427 -5.52 -6.27 -7.19
CA LEU A 427 -6.30 -7.37 -6.62
C LEU A 427 -7.33 -7.89 -7.62
N SER A 428 -8.16 -7.00 -8.17
CA SER A 428 -9.24 -7.38 -9.09
C SER A 428 -8.71 -8.03 -10.37
N ARG A 429 -7.60 -7.53 -10.92
CA ARG A 429 -6.94 -8.15 -12.07
C ARG A 429 -6.48 -9.56 -11.74
N ASP A 430 -5.82 -9.74 -10.61
CA ASP A 430 -5.22 -11.02 -10.23
C ASP A 430 -6.31 -12.04 -9.83
N ILE A 431 -7.41 -11.62 -9.22
CA ILE A 431 -8.64 -12.45 -9.04
C ILE A 431 -9.19 -12.88 -10.41
N GLY A 432 -9.30 -11.96 -11.38
CA GLY A 432 -9.76 -12.30 -12.73
C GLY A 432 -8.85 -13.32 -13.44
N LEU A 433 -7.53 -13.25 -13.21
CA LEU A 433 -6.58 -14.24 -13.69
C LEU A 433 -6.78 -15.61 -13.03
N LEU A 434 -6.97 -15.64 -11.71
CA LEU A 434 -7.28 -16.86 -10.96
C LEU A 434 -8.60 -17.49 -11.41
N ALA A 435 -9.63 -16.68 -11.67
CA ALA A 435 -10.90 -17.14 -12.25
C ALA A 435 -10.72 -17.84 -13.59
N GLY A 436 -9.87 -17.29 -14.47
CA GLY A 436 -9.48 -17.95 -15.72
C GLY A 436 -8.79 -19.29 -15.55
N HIS A 437 -8.26 -19.58 -14.36
CA HIS A 437 -7.59 -20.84 -13.99
C HIS A 437 -8.46 -21.77 -13.13
N GLY A 438 -9.77 -21.51 -13.00
CA GLY A 438 -10.68 -22.34 -12.23
C GLY A 438 -10.56 -22.15 -10.72
N TYR A 439 -10.37 -20.91 -10.29
CA TYR A 439 -10.58 -20.47 -8.92
C TYR A 439 -11.82 -19.58 -8.83
N GLU A 440 -12.51 -19.60 -7.71
CA GLU A 440 -13.60 -18.67 -7.41
C GLU A 440 -13.29 -17.85 -6.15
N LEU A 441 -13.82 -16.62 -6.11
CA LEU A 441 -13.78 -15.79 -4.92
C LEU A 441 -14.82 -16.32 -3.91
N ALA A 442 -14.35 -16.89 -2.80
CA ALA A 442 -15.21 -17.43 -1.76
C ALA A 442 -15.65 -16.34 -0.76
N SER A 443 -14.77 -15.41 -0.42
CA SER A 443 -15.07 -14.28 0.46
C SER A 443 -14.11 -13.12 0.21
N LEU A 444 -14.55 -11.90 0.55
CA LEU A 444 -13.72 -10.71 0.54
C LEU A 444 -14.14 -9.78 1.68
N ASN A 445 -13.19 -9.40 2.52
CA ASN A 445 -13.34 -8.38 3.55
C ASN A 445 -12.45 -7.19 3.19
N ALA A 446 -12.95 -5.97 3.36
CA ALA A 446 -12.19 -4.75 3.10
C ALA A 446 -12.16 -3.86 4.34
N TYR A 447 -11.03 -3.20 4.56
CA TYR A 447 -10.73 -2.42 5.76
C TYR A 447 -10.21 -1.03 5.39
N ASP A 448 -10.71 -0.02 6.11
CA ASP A 448 -10.21 1.34 6.07
C ASP A 448 -8.97 1.50 6.96
N LEU A 449 -7.87 0.83 6.59
CA LEU A 449 -6.60 0.91 7.31
C LEU A 449 -5.90 2.27 7.20
N PHE A 450 -6.32 3.11 6.26
CA PHE A 450 -5.69 4.40 5.96
C PHE A 450 -6.73 5.51 5.79
N PRO A 451 -7.44 5.89 6.87
CA PRO A 451 -8.34 7.04 6.88
C PRO A 451 -7.68 8.31 6.32
N ASN A 452 -8.46 9.16 5.66
CA ASN A 452 -8.04 10.37 4.94
C ASN A 452 -7.13 10.15 3.73
N THR A 453 -6.88 8.90 3.34
CA THR A 453 -6.23 8.54 2.07
C THR A 453 -7.18 7.76 1.19
N HIS A 454 -6.81 7.56 -0.07
CA HIS A 454 -7.57 6.73 -1.00
C HIS A 454 -7.31 5.22 -0.86
N HIS A 455 -6.37 4.80 0.00
CA HIS A 455 -5.99 3.40 0.16
C HIS A 455 -7.09 2.61 0.87
N VAL A 456 -7.28 1.37 0.43
CA VAL A 456 -8.19 0.39 1.01
C VAL A 456 -7.47 -0.94 1.06
N GLU A 457 -7.52 -1.61 2.21
CA GLU A 457 -6.96 -2.94 2.37
C GLU A 457 -8.06 -3.98 2.15
N ALA A 458 -7.76 -5.09 1.49
CA ALA A 458 -8.70 -6.17 1.29
C ALA A 458 -8.03 -7.54 1.52
N VAL A 459 -8.78 -8.45 2.14
CA VAL A 459 -8.41 -9.86 2.33
C VAL A 459 -9.43 -10.71 1.59
N ALA A 460 -8.97 -11.41 0.56
CA ALA A 460 -9.79 -12.23 -0.30
C ALA A 460 -9.41 -13.71 -0.16
N ARG A 461 -10.41 -14.58 0.05
CA ARG A 461 -10.23 -16.03 0.00
C ARG A 461 -10.63 -16.55 -1.37
N LEU A 462 -9.74 -17.26 -2.04
CA LEU A 462 -10.03 -17.97 -3.28
C LEU A 462 -9.86 -19.47 -3.13
N VAL A 463 -10.73 -20.24 -3.78
CA VAL A 463 -10.71 -21.70 -3.76
C VAL A 463 -10.86 -22.26 -5.17
N PRO A 464 -10.34 -23.47 -5.46
CA PRO A 464 -10.61 -24.12 -6.74
C PRO A 464 -12.11 -24.31 -6.96
N THR A 465 -12.60 -24.00 -8.17
CA THR A 465 -13.97 -24.30 -8.57
C THR A 465 -14.21 -25.82 -8.48
N ARG A 466 -15.35 -26.21 -7.90
CA ARG A 466 -15.74 -27.61 -7.72
C ARG A 466 -15.99 -28.35 -9.03
#